data_AF-A0A9P9DCH6-F1
#
_entry.id   AF-A0A9P9DCH6-F1
#
_cell.length_a   1.000
_cell.length_b   1.000
_cell.length_c   1.000
_cell.angle_alpha   90.00
_cell.angle_beta   90.00
_cell.angle_gamma   90.00
#
_symmetry.space_group_name_H-M   'P 1'
#
loop_
_entity.id
_entity.type
_entity.pdbx_description
1 polymer ?
#
loop_
_entity_poly.entity_id
_entity_poly.type
_entity_poly.pdbx_seq_one_letter_code
_entity_poly.pdbx_strand_id
1 'polypeptide(L)'
;TEWALPSCRTTGTLTLDDKVLTIDPTNSFTSYDRQFSHGAPLGNWTWFELNFPKSEIKTSVRAIDSNEPYPGNWRFATVRTKTGMEILTLDFDSSKDKTWTSPDSNITYPLQWDVKFSNGDYLSISSMRPAQEMYGTRSATDIAYEGGVVAKGSFMGQKTGFGVVEIV
;
A
#
# COMPACT_ATOMS: atom_id res chain seq x y z
N THR A 1 8.72 -17.48 -1.46
CA THR A 1 9.39 -16.76 -0.35
C THR A 1 9.10 -15.29 -0.48
N GLU A 2 8.81 -14.63 0.64
CA GLU A 2 8.47 -13.21 0.68
C GLU A 2 9.18 -12.54 1.87
N TRP A 3 9.74 -11.36 1.66
CA TRP A 3 10.33 -10.51 2.70
C TRP A 3 10.45 -9.06 2.22
N ALA A 4 10.49 -8.13 3.17
CA ALA A 4 10.58 -6.70 2.87
C ALA A 4 11.63 -5.98 3.73
N LEU A 5 12.08 -4.82 3.23
CA LEU A 5 12.86 -3.82 3.97
C LEU A 5 12.00 -2.55 4.08
N PRO A 6 11.20 -2.41 5.15
CA PRO A 6 10.35 -1.24 5.34
C PRO A 6 11.15 -0.05 5.86
N SER A 7 10.72 1.18 5.52
CA SER A 7 11.31 2.44 6.01
C SER A 7 12.83 2.55 5.83
N CYS A 8 13.32 2.12 4.67
CA CYS A 8 14.71 2.34 4.28
C CYS A 8 15.03 3.85 4.25
N ARG A 9 16.22 4.21 4.74
CA ARG A 9 16.71 5.59 4.65
C ARG A 9 16.99 5.94 3.19
N THR A 10 16.39 7.03 2.71
CA THR A 10 16.49 7.46 1.31
C THR A 10 17.32 8.72 1.18
N THR A 11 18.36 8.68 0.36
CA THR A 11 19.21 9.83 0.00
C THR A 11 19.49 9.83 -1.48
N GLY A 12 19.81 11.00 -2.03
CA GLY A 12 20.24 11.14 -3.42
C GLY A 12 19.58 12.34 -4.07
N THR A 13 19.47 12.29 -5.39
CA THR A 13 18.90 13.35 -6.20
C THR A 13 17.89 12.78 -7.18
N LEU A 14 16.83 13.55 -7.45
CA LEU A 14 15.88 13.32 -8.52
C LEU A 14 16.07 14.42 -9.57
N THR A 15 16.32 14.04 -10.82
CA THR A 15 16.33 14.98 -11.93
C THR A 15 14.98 14.94 -12.61
N LEU A 16 14.29 16.09 -12.64
CA LEU A 16 13.03 16.29 -13.34
C LEU A 16 13.22 17.43 -14.33
N ASP A 17 13.12 17.11 -15.63
CA ASP A 17 13.55 17.99 -16.71
C ASP A 17 14.99 18.49 -16.47
N ASP A 18 15.22 19.81 -16.50
CA ASP A 18 16.52 20.43 -16.25
C ASP A 18 16.77 20.75 -14.76
N LYS A 19 15.91 20.28 -13.84
CA LYS A 19 16.02 20.57 -12.40
C LYS A 19 16.50 19.36 -11.61
N VAL A 20 17.57 19.56 -10.85
CA VAL A 20 18.05 18.57 -9.87
C VAL A 20 17.48 18.90 -8.49
N LEU A 21 16.68 17.97 -7.96
CA LEU A 21 16.09 18.04 -6.63
C LEU A 21 16.86 17.12 -5.68
N THR A 22 17.24 17.60 -4.51
CA THR A 22 17.87 16.76 -3.47
C THR A 22 16.79 16.13 -2.59
N ILE A 23 16.90 14.83 -2.35
CA ILE A 23 15.99 14.10 -1.46
C ILE A 23 16.29 14.51 -0.01
N ASP A 24 15.26 14.86 0.76
CA ASP A 24 15.37 15.08 2.20
C ASP A 24 15.30 13.74 2.96
N PRO A 25 16.41 13.22 3.50
CA PRO A 25 16.42 11.94 4.21
C PRO A 25 15.69 11.97 5.55
N THR A 26 15.32 13.15 6.06
CA THR A 26 14.61 13.29 7.34
C THR A 26 13.12 13.04 7.17
N ASN A 27 12.59 13.37 5.99
CA ASN A 27 11.16 13.29 5.68
C ASN A 27 10.86 12.31 4.53
N SER A 28 11.86 11.57 4.04
CA SER A 28 11.71 10.58 2.98
C SER A 28 12.15 9.20 3.45
N PHE A 29 11.43 8.18 3.01
CA PHE A 29 11.77 6.78 3.19
C PHE A 29 11.31 5.99 1.97
N THR A 30 11.87 4.80 1.78
CA THR A 30 11.41 3.83 0.79
C THR A 30 11.09 2.50 1.45
N SER A 31 10.33 1.67 0.75
CA SER A 31 10.18 0.27 1.08
C SER A 31 10.64 -0.58 -0.09
N TYR A 32 11.15 -1.76 0.20
CA TYR A 32 11.52 -2.77 -0.79
C TYR A 32 10.79 -4.05 -0.43
N ASP A 33 9.94 -4.55 -1.31
CA ASP A 33 9.29 -5.86 -1.15
C ASP A 33 9.89 -6.87 -2.16
N ARG A 34 10.08 -8.10 -1.71
CA ARG A 34 10.65 -9.19 -2.52
C ARG A 34 9.78 -10.42 -2.39
N GLN A 35 9.06 -10.73 -3.46
CA GLN A 35 8.20 -11.92 -3.53
C GLN A 35 8.62 -12.88 -4.65
N PHE A 36 8.74 -14.16 -4.32
CA PHE A 36 8.91 -15.24 -5.28
C PHE A 36 7.79 -16.26 -5.05
N SER A 37 6.87 -16.32 -6.00
CA SER A 37 5.72 -17.24 -6.01
C SER A 37 5.60 -17.90 -7.38
N HIS A 38 4.87 -19.01 -7.43
CA HIS A 38 4.41 -19.58 -8.68
C HIS A 38 3.04 -18.98 -9.00
N GLY A 39 2.98 -18.12 -10.01
CA GLY A 39 1.77 -17.38 -10.38
C GLY A 39 1.61 -16.04 -9.64
N ALA A 40 0.61 -15.29 -10.10
CA ALA A 40 0.16 -14.03 -9.51
C ALA A 40 -1.19 -14.23 -8.79
N PRO A 41 -1.54 -13.39 -7.80
CA PRO A 41 -2.89 -13.36 -7.26
C PRO A 41 -3.91 -13.19 -8.39
N LEU A 42 -4.98 -13.99 -8.37
CA LEU A 42 -6.11 -13.84 -9.30
C LEU A 42 -7.27 -13.22 -8.53
N GLY A 43 -7.80 -12.09 -9.02
CA GLY A 43 -8.89 -11.36 -8.37
C GLY A 43 -8.47 -9.95 -7.98
N ASN A 44 -9.17 -9.37 -7.00
CA ASN A 44 -8.90 -8.00 -6.56
C ASN A 44 -7.75 -8.02 -5.56
N TRP A 45 -6.62 -7.42 -5.94
CA TRP A 45 -5.49 -7.22 -5.05
C TRP A 45 -5.50 -5.76 -4.57
N THR A 46 -5.44 -5.57 -3.26
CA THR A 46 -5.06 -4.28 -2.68
C THR A 46 -4.01 -4.51 -1.62
N TRP A 47 -2.86 -3.88 -1.81
CA TRP A 47 -1.75 -3.93 -0.89
C TRP A 47 -1.39 -2.54 -0.41
N PHE A 48 -1.12 -2.40 0.88
CA PHE A 48 -0.52 -1.20 1.44
C PHE A 48 0.77 -1.55 2.13
N GLU A 49 1.74 -0.67 1.97
CA GLU A 49 2.90 -0.60 2.84
C GLU A 49 2.82 0.71 3.61
N LEU A 50 2.73 0.61 4.94
CA LEU A 50 2.51 1.74 5.82
C LEU A 50 3.64 1.86 6.84
N ASN A 51 4.16 3.08 6.94
CA ASN A 51 5.22 3.46 7.86
C ASN A 51 4.70 4.57 8.78
N PHE A 52 4.92 4.41 10.08
CA PHE A 52 4.55 5.40 11.09
C PHE A 52 5.79 6.17 11.52
N PRO A 53 5.89 7.48 11.20
CA PRO A 53 7.09 8.26 11.51
C PRO A 53 7.43 8.25 13.00
N LYS A 54 8.73 8.21 13.32
CA LYS A 54 9.26 8.19 14.70
C LYS A 54 8.79 6.98 15.53
N SER A 55 8.33 5.93 14.87
CA SER A 55 7.92 4.68 15.49
C SER A 55 8.71 3.52 14.93
N GLU A 56 8.86 2.45 15.72
CA GLU A 56 9.38 1.17 15.25
C GLU A 56 8.34 0.37 14.46
N ILE A 57 7.06 0.77 14.52
CA ILE A 57 5.96 0.10 13.82
C ILE A 57 6.10 0.25 12.29
N LYS A 58 6.09 -0.89 11.60
CA LYS A 58 6.08 -1.02 10.13
C LYS A 58 5.05 -2.06 9.75
N THR A 59 4.19 -1.76 8.78
CA THR A 59 3.05 -2.63 8.49
C THR A 59 2.87 -2.82 7.00
N SER A 60 2.80 -4.08 6.57
CA SER A 60 2.30 -4.45 5.24
C SER A 60 0.89 -5.01 5.40
N VAL A 61 -0.09 -4.37 4.75
CA VAL A 61 -1.51 -4.75 4.76
C VAL A 61 -1.83 -5.37 3.40
N ARG A 62 -2.39 -6.58 3.40
CA ARG A 62 -2.81 -7.31 2.19
C ARG A 62 -4.31 -7.56 2.27
N ALA A 63 -5.05 -7.16 1.26
CA ALA A 63 -6.43 -7.54 1.03
C ALA A 63 -6.52 -8.19 -0.36
N ILE A 64 -6.70 -9.50 -0.36
CA ILE A 64 -6.78 -10.32 -1.56
C ILE A 64 -8.16 -10.95 -1.57
N ASP A 65 -9.00 -10.50 -2.49
CA ASP A 65 -10.30 -11.12 -2.75
C ASP A 65 -10.21 -11.86 -4.07
N SER A 66 -9.88 -13.15 -3.98
CA SER A 66 -9.65 -13.99 -5.15
C SER A 66 -10.91 -14.65 -5.67
N ASN A 67 -10.92 -14.88 -6.99
CA ASN A 67 -11.98 -15.59 -7.69
C ASN A 67 -11.56 -17.04 -8.01
N GLU A 68 -12.48 -17.79 -8.63
CA GLU A 68 -12.21 -19.14 -9.17
C GLU A 68 -10.91 -19.18 -10.01
N PRO A 69 -10.12 -20.27 -9.97
CA PRO A 69 -10.41 -21.56 -9.32
C PRO A 69 -10.00 -21.64 -7.84
N TYR A 70 -9.54 -20.52 -7.24
CA TYR A 70 -9.07 -20.48 -5.86
C TYR A 70 -9.76 -19.36 -5.09
N PRO A 71 -11.08 -19.45 -4.84
CA PRO A 71 -11.82 -18.41 -4.13
C PRO A 71 -11.33 -18.29 -2.67
N GLY A 72 -11.11 -17.05 -2.22
CA GLY A 72 -10.60 -16.77 -0.90
C GLY A 72 -10.52 -15.28 -0.60
N ASN A 73 -10.85 -14.90 0.63
CA ASN A 73 -10.66 -13.53 1.13
C ASN A 73 -9.51 -13.56 2.14
N TRP A 74 -8.28 -13.33 1.65
CA TRP A 74 -7.10 -13.27 2.50
C TRP A 74 -6.80 -11.82 2.84
N ARG A 75 -7.17 -11.46 4.06
CA ARG A 75 -7.07 -10.09 4.57
C ARG A 75 -6.32 -10.09 5.89
N PHE A 76 -5.07 -9.62 5.84
CA PHE A 76 -4.20 -9.62 6.99
C PHE A 76 -3.14 -8.52 6.88
N ALA A 77 -2.56 -8.19 8.02
CA ALA A 77 -1.40 -7.33 8.12
C ALA A 77 -0.25 -8.06 8.80
N THR A 78 0.95 -7.90 8.25
CA THR A 78 2.18 -8.23 8.96
C THR A 78 2.73 -6.96 9.58
N VAL A 79 3.00 -7.01 10.88
CA VAL A 79 3.40 -5.84 11.66
C VAL A 79 4.72 -6.12 12.33
N ARG A 80 5.74 -5.33 11.99
CA ARG A 80 6.99 -5.31 12.74
C ARG A 80 6.84 -4.34 13.92
N THR A 81 7.07 -4.84 15.12
CA THR A 81 7.10 -4.06 16.35
C THR A 81 8.50 -4.08 16.97
N LYS A 82 8.67 -3.40 18.11
CA LYS A 82 9.90 -3.48 18.90
C LYS A 82 10.19 -4.89 19.41
N THR A 83 9.14 -5.67 19.68
CA THR A 83 9.22 -6.99 20.33
C THR A 83 9.23 -8.15 19.34
N GLY A 84 8.88 -7.93 18.07
CA GLY A 84 8.91 -8.97 17.05
C GLY A 84 8.00 -8.69 15.87
N MET A 85 7.57 -9.77 15.21
CA MET A 85 6.58 -9.73 14.13
C MET A 85 5.23 -10.20 14.66
N GLU A 86 4.17 -9.50 14.29
CA GLU A 86 2.78 -9.85 14.57
C GLU A 86 2.01 -10.02 13.25
N ILE A 87 0.96 -10.85 13.30
CA ILE A 87 0.00 -10.99 12.20
C ILE A 87 -1.37 -10.62 12.75
N LEU A 88 -2.01 -9.63 12.13
CA LEU A 88 -3.35 -9.19 12.47
C LEU A 88 -4.29 -9.53 11.33
N THR A 89 -5.44 -10.13 11.63
CA THR A 89 -6.55 -10.18 10.67
C THR A 89 -7.25 -8.83 10.64
N LEU A 90 -7.95 -8.56 9.55
CA LEU A 90 -8.62 -7.27 9.36
C LEU A 90 -9.90 -7.37 8.54
N ASP A 91 -10.82 -6.45 8.85
CA ASP A 91 -11.89 -6.05 7.95
C ASP A 91 -11.40 -4.92 7.06
N PHE A 92 -11.85 -4.94 5.81
CA PHE A 92 -11.41 -4.04 4.75
C PHE A 92 -12.62 -3.59 3.94
N ASP A 93 -12.78 -2.28 3.80
CA ASP A 93 -13.81 -1.68 2.96
C ASP A 93 -13.22 -0.56 2.11
N SER A 94 -13.54 -0.57 0.81
CA SER A 94 -13.11 0.43 -0.16
C SER A 94 -14.25 1.40 -0.47
N SER A 95 -13.97 2.69 -0.44
CA SER A 95 -14.99 3.71 -0.70
C SER A 95 -15.53 3.61 -2.14
N LYS A 96 -16.86 3.66 -2.26
CA LYS A 96 -17.57 3.76 -3.56
C LYS A 96 -17.78 5.20 -4.01
N ASP A 97 -17.65 6.16 -3.10
CA ASP A 97 -17.92 7.59 -3.36
C ASP A 97 -16.63 8.38 -3.62
N LYS A 98 -15.50 7.93 -3.06
CA LYS A 98 -14.18 8.52 -3.30
C LYS A 98 -13.42 7.65 -4.28
N THR A 99 -13.62 7.93 -5.56
CA THR A 99 -13.03 7.16 -6.66
C THR A 99 -12.40 8.08 -7.70
N TRP A 100 -11.58 7.49 -8.56
CA TRP A 100 -11.07 8.12 -9.77
C TRP A 100 -11.06 7.11 -10.91
N THR A 101 -11.59 7.53 -12.05
CA THR A 101 -11.59 6.75 -13.27
C THR A 101 -10.41 7.17 -14.14
N SER A 102 -9.56 6.21 -14.50
CA SER A 102 -8.45 6.47 -15.42
C SER A 102 -8.97 6.85 -16.80
N PRO A 103 -8.46 7.91 -17.43
CA PRO A 103 -8.75 8.22 -18.83
C PRO A 103 -8.10 7.23 -19.81
N ASP A 104 -7.05 6.50 -19.39
CA ASP A 104 -6.27 5.62 -20.26
C ASP A 104 -6.81 4.18 -20.27
N SER A 105 -7.16 3.65 -19.10
CA SER A 105 -7.68 2.28 -18.96
C SER A 105 -9.21 2.21 -18.80
N ASN A 106 -9.87 3.33 -18.47
CA ASN A 106 -11.27 3.41 -18.05
C ASN A 106 -11.59 2.60 -16.77
N ILE A 107 -10.57 2.18 -16.01
CA ILE A 107 -10.74 1.51 -14.71
C ILE A 107 -11.05 2.57 -13.65
N THR A 108 -11.99 2.27 -12.75
CA THR A 108 -12.33 3.12 -11.61
C THR A 108 -11.70 2.58 -10.34
N TYR A 109 -10.77 3.35 -9.78
CA TYR A 109 -10.06 3.00 -8.55
C TYR A 109 -10.69 3.68 -7.33
N PRO A 110 -10.86 2.97 -6.20
CA PRO A 110 -11.12 3.63 -4.93
C PRO A 110 -9.91 4.47 -4.53
N LEU A 111 -10.17 5.59 -3.84
CA LEU A 111 -9.14 6.50 -3.33
C LEU A 111 -9.15 6.59 -1.80
N GLN A 112 -10.05 5.83 -1.15
CA GLN A 112 -10.15 5.78 0.30
C GLN A 112 -10.56 4.38 0.75
N TRP A 113 -9.99 3.94 1.87
CA TRP A 113 -10.24 2.63 2.46
C TRP A 113 -10.34 2.75 3.97
N ASP A 114 -11.26 2.00 4.56
CA ASP A 114 -11.35 1.85 6.01
C ASP A 114 -10.92 0.43 6.39
N VAL A 115 -9.95 0.35 7.30
CA VAL A 115 -9.33 -0.88 7.77
C VAL A 115 -9.56 -1.00 9.26
N LYS A 116 -10.10 -2.13 9.71
CA LYS A 116 -10.28 -2.46 11.14
C LYS A 116 -9.51 -3.72 11.46
N PHE A 117 -8.63 -3.65 12.45
CA PHE A 117 -7.76 -4.76 12.83
C PHE A 117 -8.37 -5.56 13.98
N SER A 118 -8.01 -6.84 14.07
CA SER A 118 -8.53 -7.76 15.10
C SER A 118 -8.19 -7.37 16.54
N ASN A 119 -7.18 -6.52 16.74
CA ASN A 119 -6.80 -5.96 18.04
C ASN A 119 -7.64 -4.71 18.43
N GLY A 120 -8.61 -4.31 17.61
CA GLY A 120 -9.47 -3.15 17.82
C GLY A 120 -8.93 -1.83 17.25
N ASP A 121 -7.72 -1.83 16.69
CA ASP A 121 -7.16 -0.68 15.98
C ASP A 121 -7.90 -0.44 14.66
N TYR A 122 -7.77 0.77 14.11
CA TYR A 122 -8.37 1.14 12.84
C TYR A 122 -7.58 2.22 12.11
N LEU A 123 -7.65 2.19 10.78
CA LEU A 123 -7.06 3.19 9.91
C LEU A 123 -8.05 3.56 8.82
N SER A 124 -8.21 4.86 8.58
CA SER A 124 -8.76 5.40 7.34
C SER A 124 -7.59 5.81 6.46
N ILE A 125 -7.43 5.13 5.34
CA ILE A 125 -6.34 5.29 4.38
C ILE A 125 -6.88 6.06 3.18
N SER A 126 -6.13 7.04 2.70
CA SER A 126 -6.53 7.88 1.57
C SER A 126 -5.37 8.09 0.62
N SER A 127 -5.64 8.04 -0.68
CA SER A 127 -4.68 8.39 -1.72
C SER A 127 -4.33 9.88 -1.65
N MET A 128 -3.06 10.21 -1.76
CA MET A 128 -2.57 11.60 -1.73
C MET A 128 -3.04 12.41 -2.93
N ARG A 129 -3.25 11.76 -4.08
CA ARG A 129 -3.77 12.38 -5.31
C ARG A 129 -4.46 11.34 -6.21
N PRO A 130 -5.42 11.74 -7.06
CA PRO A 130 -6.19 10.80 -7.86
C PRO A 130 -5.36 10.04 -8.91
N ALA A 131 -4.73 10.75 -9.85
CA ALA A 131 -4.08 10.14 -11.02
C ALA A 131 -2.70 9.56 -10.67
N GLN A 132 -2.68 8.28 -10.29
CA GLN A 132 -1.47 7.51 -9.96
C GLN A 132 -1.48 6.11 -10.59
N GLU A 133 -2.28 5.89 -11.64
CA GLU A 133 -2.19 4.68 -12.44
C GLU A 133 -0.87 4.66 -13.20
N MET A 134 -0.18 3.52 -13.13
CA MET A 134 0.79 3.12 -14.13
C MET A 134 0.03 2.39 -15.23
N TYR A 135 0.03 2.95 -16.42
CA TYR A 135 -0.63 2.36 -17.59
C TYR A 135 0.41 1.81 -18.58
N GLY A 136 0.19 0.58 -19.02
CA GLY A 136 0.93 -0.04 -20.11
C GLY A 136 0.08 -1.05 -20.87
N THR A 137 0.54 -1.37 -22.08
CA THR A 137 -0.25 -2.13 -23.06
C THR A 137 0.34 -3.51 -23.39
N ARG A 138 1.43 -3.93 -22.73
CA ARG A 138 2.15 -5.16 -23.12
C ARG A 138 1.68 -6.37 -22.31
N SER A 139 1.27 -6.17 -21.05
CA SER A 139 0.74 -7.17 -20.14
C SER A 139 -0.41 -6.60 -19.32
N ALA A 140 -1.33 -7.46 -18.86
CA ALA A 140 -2.37 -7.06 -17.90
C ALA A 140 -1.78 -6.54 -16.58
N THR A 141 -0.58 -7.00 -16.21
CA THR A 141 0.18 -6.51 -15.05
C THR A 141 0.85 -5.16 -15.28
N ASP A 142 0.77 -4.60 -16.50
CA ASP A 142 1.30 -3.26 -16.79
C ASP A 142 0.30 -2.16 -16.41
N ILE A 143 -0.91 -2.53 -15.97
CA ILE A 143 -1.94 -1.61 -15.48
C ILE A 143 -2.11 -1.84 -13.98
N ALA A 144 -1.70 -0.87 -13.18
CA ALA A 144 -1.84 -0.91 -11.73
C ALA A 144 -2.00 0.51 -11.18
N TYR A 145 -2.75 0.65 -10.09
CA TYR A 145 -2.76 1.91 -9.33
C TYR A 145 -1.63 1.90 -8.31
N GLU A 146 -0.64 2.78 -8.46
CA GLU A 146 0.59 2.81 -7.67
C GLU A 146 0.71 4.15 -6.93
N GLY A 147 -0.09 4.28 -5.87
CA GLY A 147 -0.37 5.56 -5.26
C GLY A 147 0.35 5.79 -3.93
N GLY A 148 0.85 7.01 -3.71
CA GLY A 148 1.18 7.46 -2.36
C GLY A 148 -0.07 7.62 -1.50
N VAL A 149 -0.04 7.18 -0.24
CA VAL A 149 -1.18 7.23 0.69
C VAL A 149 -0.83 7.85 2.06
N VAL A 150 -1.86 8.42 2.70
CA VAL A 150 -1.85 8.81 4.11
C VAL A 150 -2.86 7.95 4.86
N ALA A 151 -2.43 7.34 5.96
CA ALA A 151 -3.26 6.60 6.88
C ALA A 151 -3.49 7.41 8.16
N LYS A 152 -4.73 7.51 8.64
CA LYS A 152 -5.09 8.20 9.89
C LYS A 152 -5.99 7.31 10.74
N GLY A 153 -5.80 7.32 12.06
CA GLY A 153 -6.64 6.54 12.97
C GLY A 153 -5.96 6.26 14.30
N SER A 154 -6.08 5.03 14.77
CA SER A 154 -5.36 4.49 15.92
C SER A 154 -4.79 3.14 15.53
N PHE A 155 -3.47 3.01 15.53
CA PHE A 155 -2.77 1.76 15.23
C PHE A 155 -1.54 1.61 16.12
N MET A 156 -1.60 0.71 17.10
CA MET A 156 -0.51 0.47 18.07
C MET A 156 0.02 1.77 18.69
N GLY A 157 -0.89 2.67 19.09
CA GLY A 157 -0.57 3.98 19.66
C GLY A 157 -0.16 5.06 18.65
N GLN A 158 -0.05 4.73 17.35
CA GLN A 158 0.24 5.67 16.27
C GLN A 158 -1.05 6.22 15.66
N LYS A 159 -1.02 7.48 15.21
CA LYS A 159 -2.20 8.16 14.64
C LYS A 159 -2.11 8.50 13.17
N THR A 160 -0.90 8.55 12.62
CA THR A 160 -0.67 8.95 11.24
C THR A 160 0.47 8.14 10.66
N GLY A 161 0.21 7.52 9.52
CA GLY A 161 1.18 6.77 8.73
C GLY A 161 1.18 7.23 7.29
N PHE A 162 2.25 6.89 6.59
CA PHE A 162 2.49 7.21 5.19
C PHE A 162 3.02 5.98 4.46
N GLY A 163 2.75 5.89 3.17
CA GLY A 163 3.37 4.89 2.33
C GLY A 163 2.70 4.79 0.99
N VAL A 164 2.45 3.57 0.52
CA VAL A 164 1.92 3.32 -0.82
C VAL A 164 0.74 2.37 -0.80
N VAL A 165 -0.06 2.43 -1.86
CA VAL A 165 -1.07 1.44 -2.23
C VAL A 165 -0.78 0.92 -3.63
N GLU A 166 -0.90 -0.40 -3.79
CA GLU A 166 -0.95 -1.08 -5.07
C GLU A 166 -2.35 -1.67 -5.26
N ILE A 167 -2.96 -1.46 -6.42
CA ILE A 167 -4.24 -2.07 -6.82
C ILE A 167 -4.08 -2.69 -8.20
N VAL A 168 -4.41 -3.98 -8.30
CA VAL A 168 -4.39 -4.77 -9.53
C VAL A 168 -5.73 -5.48 -9.70
#